data_AF-A0A1X1XDC7-F1
#
_entry.id   AF-A0A1X1XDC7-F1
#
_cell.length_a   1.000
_cell.length_b   1.000
_cell.length_c   1.000
_cell.angle_alpha   90.00
_cell.angle_beta   90.00
_cell.angle_gamma   90.00
#
_symmetry.space_group_name_H-M   'P 1'
#
loop_
_entity.id
_entity.type
_entity.pdbx_description
1 polymer ?
#
loop_
_entity_poly.entity_id
_entity_poly.type
_entity_poly.pdbx_seq_one_letter_code
_entity_poly.pdbx_strand_id
1 'polypeptide(L)'
;MARPKVEITHPDRVLFPGGITKDDVVAYYAEVAGAMVPHLKGRPLTVQRFPRGIDRPGFIQQDFADSMPDWMGAAQVAKEGGTVIHPVVEHKEALVWLANQNCITLHCWQSRRGRLDTPDRLVFDLDPSDSEFPAVRAAARAVADVLDDLGLVPYLQTTGSRGLHVVVPLRGNADFDTVRQFARDVADLVAADDPKNRTVEARKNKRGGRIYLDVMRNAYAQTAVAPYSIRARRGAPVATPLEWDELNTRGLRADRFTIRDLPKRLAGRRDPWADMHRHARSLTRPRQRLSKRLGTHA
;
A
#
# COMPACT_ATOMS: atom_id res chain seq x y z
N MET A 1 -28.78 8.59 -3.60
CA MET A 1 -29.05 7.43 -4.50
C MET A 1 -28.95 6.15 -3.69
N ALA A 2 -29.86 5.19 -3.90
CA ALA A 2 -29.75 3.87 -3.28
C ALA A 2 -28.47 3.17 -3.78
N ARG A 3 -27.77 2.46 -2.89
CA ARG A 3 -26.54 1.75 -3.26
C ARG A 3 -26.89 0.51 -4.10
N PRO A 4 -26.17 0.23 -5.19
CA PRO A 4 -26.52 -0.88 -6.08
C PRO A 4 -26.26 -2.23 -5.40
N LYS A 5 -27.13 -3.21 -5.67
CA LYS A 5 -26.87 -4.60 -5.31
C LYS A 5 -25.91 -5.19 -6.35
N VAL A 6 -24.76 -5.69 -5.90
CA VAL A 6 -23.79 -6.37 -6.77
C VAL A 6 -24.10 -7.87 -6.78
N GLU A 7 -24.45 -8.42 -7.94
CA GLU A 7 -24.65 -9.86 -8.10
C GLU A 7 -23.31 -10.59 -8.20
N ILE A 8 -23.12 -11.62 -7.35
CA ILE A 8 -21.89 -12.41 -7.32
C ILE A 8 -22.03 -13.62 -8.24
N THR A 9 -21.15 -13.72 -9.22
CA THR A 9 -21.16 -14.83 -10.18
C THR A 9 -20.15 -15.90 -9.80
N HIS A 10 -20.41 -17.18 -10.04
CA HIS A 10 -19.47 -18.28 -9.73
C HIS A 10 -18.89 -18.22 -8.29
N PRO A 11 -19.72 -18.08 -7.24
CA PRO A 11 -19.25 -17.90 -5.86
C PRO A 11 -18.31 -19.01 -5.39
N ASP A 12 -18.58 -20.26 -5.81
CA ASP A 12 -17.81 -21.46 -5.41
C ASP A 12 -16.45 -21.60 -6.11
N ARG A 13 -16.09 -20.65 -7.01
CA ARG A 13 -14.81 -20.68 -7.70
C ARG A 13 -13.67 -20.60 -6.69
N VAL A 14 -12.86 -21.64 -6.59
CA VAL A 14 -11.66 -21.66 -5.76
C VAL A 14 -10.62 -20.70 -6.34
N LEU A 15 -10.21 -19.70 -5.56
CA LEU A 15 -9.21 -18.70 -5.94
C LEU A 15 -7.85 -18.94 -5.27
N PHE A 16 -7.79 -19.65 -4.14
CA PHE A 16 -6.54 -19.98 -3.47
C PHE A 16 -6.45 -21.47 -3.10
N PRO A 17 -5.22 -22.03 -3.03
CA PRO A 17 -4.98 -23.31 -2.39
C PRO A 17 -5.60 -23.36 -0.98
N GLY A 18 -6.12 -24.53 -0.61
CA GLY A 18 -6.81 -24.71 0.67
C GLY A 18 -8.28 -24.27 0.67
N GLY A 19 -8.88 -24.13 -0.51
CA GLY A 19 -10.33 -24.03 -0.70
C GLY A 19 -10.93 -22.65 -0.48
N ILE A 20 -10.12 -21.57 -0.47
CA ILE A 20 -10.67 -20.21 -0.38
C ILE A 20 -11.33 -19.86 -1.71
N THR A 21 -12.63 -19.61 -1.65
CA THR A 21 -13.51 -19.35 -2.80
C THR A 21 -13.56 -17.86 -3.15
N LYS A 22 -14.22 -17.56 -4.26
CA LYS A 22 -14.55 -16.20 -4.65
C LYS A 22 -15.50 -15.55 -3.64
N ASP A 23 -16.46 -16.30 -3.13
CA ASP A 23 -17.39 -15.80 -2.11
C ASP A 23 -16.65 -15.40 -0.83
N ASP A 24 -15.68 -16.19 -0.38
CA ASP A 24 -14.82 -15.82 0.78
C ASP A 24 -14.09 -14.49 0.56
N VAL A 25 -13.55 -14.26 -0.64
CA VAL A 25 -12.84 -13.03 -1.01
C VAL A 25 -13.80 -11.83 -1.03
N VAL A 26 -14.99 -12.02 -1.61
CA VAL A 26 -16.03 -11.00 -1.65
C VAL A 26 -16.51 -10.66 -0.24
N ALA A 27 -16.80 -11.67 0.58
CA ALA A 27 -17.23 -11.52 1.96
C ALA A 27 -16.18 -10.79 2.80
N TYR A 28 -14.91 -11.17 2.66
CA TYR A 28 -13.80 -10.47 3.32
C TYR A 28 -13.79 -8.97 3.00
N TYR A 29 -13.79 -8.61 1.72
CA TYR A 29 -13.76 -7.20 1.32
C TYR A 29 -15.03 -6.44 1.76
N ALA A 30 -16.17 -7.11 1.76
CA ALA A 30 -17.44 -6.57 2.26
C ALA A 30 -17.40 -6.28 3.76
N GLU A 31 -16.71 -7.11 4.55
CA GLU A 31 -16.60 -7.01 6.00
C GLU A 31 -15.59 -5.95 6.43
N VAL A 32 -14.41 -5.89 5.79
CA VAL A 32 -13.39 -4.88 6.12
C VAL A 32 -13.64 -3.51 5.50
N ALA A 33 -14.68 -3.36 4.66
CA ALA A 33 -14.97 -2.14 3.92
C ALA A 33 -15.04 -0.88 4.80
N GLY A 34 -15.57 -0.99 6.03
CA GLY A 34 -15.66 0.13 6.97
C GLY A 34 -14.29 0.73 7.32
N ALA A 35 -13.27 -0.11 7.48
CA ALA A 35 -11.89 0.31 7.73
C ALA A 35 -11.11 0.61 6.43
N MET A 36 -11.38 -0.13 5.35
CA MET A 36 -10.60 -0.06 4.11
C MET A 36 -10.97 1.15 3.22
N VAL A 37 -12.26 1.46 3.07
CA VAL A 37 -12.73 2.50 2.14
C VAL A 37 -12.12 3.90 2.43
N PRO A 38 -12.00 4.36 3.70
CA PRO A 38 -11.36 5.65 3.99
C PRO A 38 -9.94 5.79 3.41
N HIS A 39 -9.18 4.69 3.34
CA HIS A 39 -7.82 4.67 2.81
C HIS A 39 -7.76 4.69 1.28
N LEU A 40 -8.80 4.19 0.62
CA LEU A 40 -8.89 4.10 -0.84
C LEU A 40 -9.62 5.29 -1.49
N LYS A 41 -10.45 6.00 -0.72
CA LYS A 41 -11.36 7.01 -1.24
C LYS A 41 -10.68 8.02 -2.17
N GLY A 42 -11.19 8.18 -3.38
CA GLY A 42 -10.64 9.11 -4.36
C GLY A 42 -9.30 8.72 -4.99
N ARG A 43 -8.72 7.56 -4.65
CA ARG A 43 -7.43 7.10 -5.20
C ARG A 43 -7.63 6.21 -6.42
N PRO A 44 -6.97 6.49 -7.55
CA PRO A 44 -6.88 5.54 -8.65
C PRO A 44 -6.27 4.22 -8.18
N LEU A 45 -6.80 3.10 -8.68
CA LEU A 45 -6.30 1.77 -8.37
C LEU A 45 -5.64 1.10 -9.57
N THR A 46 -4.59 0.34 -9.28
CA THR A 46 -4.04 -0.71 -10.14
C THR A 46 -4.31 -2.04 -9.44
N VAL A 47 -4.87 -3.02 -10.14
CA VAL A 47 -5.31 -4.26 -9.49
C VAL A 47 -4.67 -5.50 -10.10
N GLN A 48 -4.45 -6.53 -9.29
CA GLN A 48 -4.03 -7.84 -9.75
C GLN A 48 -5.23 -8.78 -9.81
N ARG A 49 -5.50 -9.32 -11.00
CA ARG A 49 -6.64 -10.20 -11.27
C ARG A 49 -6.19 -11.63 -11.48
N PHE A 50 -6.95 -12.56 -10.90
CA PHE A 50 -6.70 -14.00 -11.03
C PHE A 50 -8.01 -14.74 -11.34
N PRO A 51 -8.51 -14.67 -12.60
CA PRO A 51 -9.80 -15.27 -12.95
C PRO A 51 -9.90 -16.78 -12.73
N ARG A 52 -8.76 -17.48 -12.69
CA ARG A 52 -8.66 -18.93 -12.48
C ARG A 52 -7.95 -19.31 -11.17
N GLY A 53 -7.89 -18.38 -10.22
CA GLY A 53 -7.16 -18.53 -8.96
C GLY A 53 -5.65 -18.32 -9.09
N ILE A 54 -4.98 -18.23 -7.94
CA ILE A 54 -3.59 -17.78 -7.83
C ILE A 54 -2.54 -18.80 -8.28
N ASP A 55 -2.91 -20.08 -8.42
CA ASP A 55 -2.03 -21.12 -8.96
C ASP A 55 -1.91 -21.04 -10.50
N ARG A 56 -2.67 -20.14 -11.13
CA ARG A 56 -2.60 -19.82 -12.55
C ARG A 56 -2.08 -18.39 -12.74
N PRO A 57 -1.47 -18.08 -13.89
CA PRO A 57 -1.06 -16.71 -14.19
C PRO A 57 -2.24 -15.74 -14.06
N GLY A 58 -2.05 -14.71 -13.23
CA GLY A 58 -2.89 -13.53 -13.19
C GLY A 58 -2.34 -12.42 -14.08
N PHE A 59 -2.97 -11.25 -14.02
CA PHE A 59 -2.51 -10.07 -14.73
C PHE A 59 -2.76 -8.79 -13.92
N ILE A 60 -2.00 -7.76 -14.24
CA ILE A 60 -2.21 -6.41 -13.71
C ILE A 60 -3.18 -5.69 -14.65
N GLN A 61 -4.20 -5.06 -14.08
CA GLN A 61 -5.13 -4.21 -14.82
C GLN A 61 -5.15 -2.81 -14.23
N GLN A 62 -5.06 -1.83 -15.12
CA GLN A 62 -5.15 -0.41 -14.81
C GLN A 62 -6.37 0.22 -15.46
N ASP A 63 -6.61 -0.13 -16.73
CA ASP A 63 -7.71 0.41 -17.52
C ASP A 63 -8.98 -0.43 -17.37
N PHE A 64 -10.09 0.24 -17.07
CA PHE A 64 -11.40 -0.36 -16.84
C PHE A 64 -12.48 0.24 -17.74
N ALA A 65 -12.13 1.07 -18.72
CA ALA A 65 -13.06 1.78 -19.59
C ALA A 65 -14.21 0.90 -20.12
N ASP A 66 -13.91 -0.32 -20.57
CA ASP A 66 -14.88 -1.23 -21.21
C ASP A 66 -15.73 -2.06 -20.23
N SER A 67 -15.41 -2.06 -18.94
CA SER A 67 -15.99 -3.01 -17.97
C SER A 67 -16.54 -2.36 -16.70
N MET A 68 -16.27 -1.07 -16.48
CA MET A 68 -16.64 -0.39 -15.24
C MET A 68 -18.12 -0.01 -15.25
N PRO A 69 -18.88 -0.34 -14.19
CA PRO A 69 -20.25 0.14 -14.04
C PRO A 69 -20.31 1.66 -13.84
N ASP A 70 -21.34 2.31 -14.39
CA ASP A 70 -21.51 3.78 -14.33
C ASP A 70 -21.60 4.35 -12.90
N TRP A 71 -22.04 3.55 -11.93
CA TRP A 71 -22.13 3.97 -10.53
C TRP A 71 -20.78 3.98 -9.80
N MET A 72 -19.74 3.38 -10.37
CA MET A 72 -18.41 3.35 -9.75
C MET A 72 -17.66 4.66 -9.98
N GLY A 73 -16.83 5.02 -9.00
CA GLY A 73 -15.89 6.13 -9.15
C GLY A 73 -14.80 5.79 -10.17
N ALA A 74 -14.45 6.77 -10.98
CA ALA A 74 -13.36 6.71 -11.96
C ALA A 74 -12.32 7.79 -11.71
N ALA A 75 -11.08 7.52 -12.08
CA ALA A 75 -10.04 8.52 -12.33
C ALA A 75 -9.54 8.37 -13.76
N GLN A 76 -9.63 9.45 -14.53
CA GLN A 76 -9.11 9.50 -15.89
C GLN A 76 -7.67 10.00 -15.83
N VAL A 77 -6.73 9.23 -16.38
CA VAL A 77 -5.31 9.55 -16.37
C VAL A 77 -4.83 9.61 -17.81
N ALA A 78 -4.27 10.74 -18.22
CA ALA A 78 -3.67 10.88 -19.54
C ALA A 78 -2.44 9.96 -19.67
N LYS A 79 -2.31 9.32 -20.83
CA LYS A 79 -1.12 8.57 -21.25
C LYS A 79 -0.74 8.97 -22.66
N GLU A 80 0.47 8.61 -23.09
CA GLU A 80 0.85 8.76 -24.49
C GLU A 80 -0.16 8.01 -25.38
N GLY A 81 -0.74 8.70 -26.36
CA GLY A 81 -1.72 8.14 -27.28
C GLY A 81 -3.11 7.85 -26.69
N GLY A 82 -3.46 8.36 -25.50
CA GLY A 82 -4.85 8.26 -25.02
C GLY A 82 -5.05 8.51 -23.52
N THR A 83 -6.04 7.82 -22.95
CA THR A 83 -6.42 7.93 -21.54
C THR A 83 -6.58 6.54 -20.95
N VAL A 84 -6.30 6.40 -19.66
CA VAL A 84 -6.56 5.20 -18.87
C VAL A 84 -7.65 5.52 -17.86
N ILE A 85 -8.66 4.66 -17.75
CA ILE A 85 -9.73 4.80 -16.77
C ILE A 85 -9.45 3.87 -15.60
N HIS A 86 -8.95 4.44 -14.50
CA HIS A 86 -8.71 3.70 -13.26
C HIS A 86 -9.97 3.63 -12.40
N PRO A 87 -10.27 2.48 -11.77
CA PRO A 87 -11.35 2.38 -10.82
C PRO A 87 -10.97 3.08 -9.51
N VAL A 88 -11.96 3.71 -8.87
CA VAL A 88 -11.84 4.39 -7.59
C VAL A 88 -12.90 3.85 -6.64
N VAL A 89 -12.45 3.35 -5.50
CA VAL A 89 -13.33 2.82 -4.45
C VAL A 89 -13.82 3.97 -3.56
N GLU A 90 -15.11 4.26 -3.63
CA GLU A 90 -15.77 5.30 -2.80
C GLU A 90 -16.67 4.69 -1.70
N HIS A 91 -17.00 3.41 -1.80
CA HIS A 91 -17.98 2.70 -0.98
C HIS A 91 -17.77 1.18 -1.05
N LYS A 92 -18.43 0.45 -0.15
CA LYS A 92 -18.30 -1.01 0.02
C LYS A 92 -18.61 -1.78 -1.26
N GLU A 93 -19.63 -1.36 -1.99
CA GLU A 93 -20.14 -2.03 -3.19
C GLU A 93 -19.08 -2.05 -4.31
N ALA A 94 -18.25 -1.01 -4.40
CA ALA A 94 -17.12 -0.98 -5.34
C ALA A 94 -16.05 -2.05 -5.01
N LEU A 95 -15.77 -2.30 -3.72
CA LEU A 95 -14.88 -3.39 -3.29
C LEU A 95 -15.46 -4.75 -3.63
N VAL A 96 -16.75 -4.94 -3.34
CA VAL A 96 -17.50 -6.17 -3.66
C VAL A 96 -17.46 -6.44 -5.16
N TRP A 97 -17.69 -5.41 -5.99
CA TRP A 97 -17.62 -5.55 -7.43
C TRP A 97 -16.21 -5.89 -7.92
N LEU A 98 -15.17 -5.22 -7.44
CA LEU A 98 -13.78 -5.56 -7.79
C LEU A 98 -13.43 -7.00 -7.42
N ALA A 99 -13.79 -7.43 -6.21
CA ALA A 99 -13.64 -8.82 -5.77
C ALA A 99 -14.41 -9.79 -6.68
N ASN A 100 -15.62 -9.43 -7.09
CA ASN A 100 -16.44 -10.19 -8.05
C ASN A 100 -15.75 -10.30 -9.43
N GLN A 101 -14.93 -9.32 -9.82
CA GLN A 101 -14.09 -9.37 -11.02
C GLN A 101 -12.80 -10.19 -10.84
N ASN A 102 -12.65 -10.90 -9.72
CA ASN A 102 -11.45 -11.63 -9.32
C ASN A 102 -10.22 -10.72 -9.13
N CYS A 103 -10.43 -9.44 -8.80
CA CYS A 103 -9.37 -8.54 -8.36
C CYS A 103 -8.98 -8.93 -6.94
N ILE A 104 -7.83 -9.61 -6.80
CA ILE A 104 -7.35 -10.10 -5.50
C ILE A 104 -6.56 -9.02 -4.79
N THR A 105 -5.55 -8.45 -5.43
CA THR A 105 -4.67 -7.44 -4.83
C THR A 105 -5.01 -6.06 -5.36
N LEU A 106 -5.32 -5.12 -4.47
CA LEU A 106 -5.55 -3.71 -4.79
C LEU A 106 -4.31 -2.90 -4.44
N HIS A 107 -3.77 -2.20 -5.43
CA HIS A 107 -2.72 -1.21 -5.24
C HIS A 107 -3.30 0.18 -5.51
N CYS A 108 -2.97 1.14 -4.66
CA CYS A 108 -3.49 2.49 -4.75
C CYS A 108 -2.38 3.51 -5.00
N TRP A 109 -2.72 4.54 -5.75
CA TRP A 109 -1.86 5.69 -5.97
C TRP A 109 -1.63 6.48 -4.68
N GLN A 110 -0.51 7.20 -4.62
CA GLN A 110 -0.16 8.09 -3.51
C GLN A 110 -0.89 9.43 -3.61
N SER A 111 -1.58 9.72 -4.71
CA SER A 111 -2.42 10.89 -4.93
C SER A 111 -3.89 10.52 -5.13
N ARG A 112 -4.74 11.51 -5.45
CA ARG A 112 -6.20 11.35 -5.63
C ARG A 112 -6.66 11.98 -6.93
N ARG A 113 -7.79 11.54 -7.49
CA ARG A 113 -8.32 11.97 -8.79
C ARG A 113 -8.59 13.48 -8.97
N GLY A 114 -8.65 14.26 -7.89
CA GLY A 114 -8.78 15.73 -7.96
C GLY A 114 -7.44 16.48 -7.88
N ARG A 115 -6.35 15.78 -7.57
CA ARG A 115 -4.99 16.31 -7.42
C ARG A 115 -4.01 15.19 -7.74
N LEU A 116 -3.97 14.78 -9.01
CA LEU A 116 -3.21 13.61 -9.43
C LEU A 116 -1.71 13.82 -9.28
N ASP A 117 -1.19 15.02 -9.51
CA ASP A 117 0.25 15.29 -9.56
C ASP A 117 0.90 15.57 -8.20
N THR A 118 0.09 15.76 -7.16
CA THR A 118 0.55 16.10 -5.81
C THR A 118 0.17 15.01 -4.81
N PRO A 119 1.06 14.05 -4.49
CA PRO A 119 0.75 12.96 -3.58
C PRO A 119 0.46 13.43 -2.16
N ASP A 120 -0.54 12.82 -1.53
CA ASP A 120 -0.90 13.03 -0.11
C ASP A 120 -0.36 11.91 0.79
N ARG A 121 0.52 11.05 0.26
CA ARG A 121 1.25 10.02 1.00
C ARG A 121 2.68 9.88 0.49
N LEU A 122 3.60 9.69 1.42
CA LEU A 122 4.96 9.23 1.20
C LEU A 122 5.05 7.77 1.67
N VAL A 123 5.72 6.90 0.92
CA VAL A 123 5.82 5.46 1.21
C VAL A 123 7.27 4.98 1.08
N PHE A 124 7.76 4.28 2.10
CA PHE A 124 8.99 3.50 2.05
C PHE A 124 8.59 2.02 2.05
N ASP A 125 8.95 1.28 1.00
CA ASP A 125 8.72 -0.16 0.88
C ASP A 125 10.00 -0.92 1.22
N LEU A 126 9.96 -1.67 2.32
CA LEU A 126 11.11 -2.32 2.92
C LEU A 126 11.04 -3.82 2.62
N ASP A 127 11.61 -4.25 1.49
CA ASP A 127 11.62 -5.66 1.06
C ASP A 127 12.97 -6.30 1.36
N PRO A 128 13.01 -7.42 2.10
CA PRO A 128 14.24 -8.20 2.24
C PRO A 128 14.63 -8.85 0.91
N SER A 129 15.94 -8.85 0.61
CA SER A 129 16.48 -9.70 -0.46
C SER A 129 16.49 -11.14 0.02
N ASP A 130 17.26 -11.40 1.09
CA ASP A 130 17.40 -12.69 1.78
C ASP A 130 17.39 -12.52 3.32
N SER A 131 17.09 -11.31 3.82
CA SER A 131 17.18 -10.98 5.25
C SER A 131 15.97 -11.50 6.04
N GLU A 132 16.21 -11.85 7.30
CA GLU A 132 15.18 -12.25 8.25
C GLU A 132 14.28 -11.06 8.67
N PHE A 133 13.02 -11.35 9.01
CA PHE A 133 12.04 -10.33 9.38
C PHE A 133 12.46 -9.38 10.53
N PRO A 134 13.24 -9.80 11.55
CA PRO A 134 13.78 -8.88 12.56
C PRO A 134 14.65 -7.76 11.97
N ALA A 135 15.39 -8.02 10.89
CA ALA A 135 16.19 -7.00 10.22
C ALA A 135 15.28 -5.99 9.48
N VAL A 136 14.21 -6.47 8.85
CA VAL A 136 13.18 -5.61 8.21
C VAL A 136 12.53 -4.70 9.26
N ARG A 137 12.22 -5.23 10.45
CA ARG A 137 11.71 -4.45 11.57
C ARG A 137 12.70 -3.38 12.01
N ALA A 138 13.99 -3.71 12.13
CA ALA A 138 15.01 -2.73 12.51
C ALA A 138 15.13 -1.60 11.48
N ALA A 139 15.11 -1.93 10.18
CA ALA A 139 15.08 -0.94 9.11
C ALA A 139 13.82 -0.06 9.16
N ALA A 140 12.65 -0.62 9.45
CA ALA A 140 11.41 0.13 9.58
C ALA A 140 11.45 1.14 10.74
N ARG A 141 12.01 0.74 11.89
CA ARG A 141 12.21 1.64 13.04
C ARG A 141 13.19 2.76 12.68
N ALA A 142 14.33 2.45 12.07
CA ALA A 142 15.30 3.47 11.67
C ALA A 142 14.71 4.51 10.68
N VAL A 143 13.89 4.08 9.72
CA VAL A 143 13.15 5.00 8.85
C VAL A 143 12.18 5.87 9.65
N ALA A 144 11.44 5.27 10.58
CA ALA A 144 10.47 5.98 11.42
C ALA A 144 11.14 7.04 12.31
N ASP A 145 12.27 6.69 12.95
CA ASP A 145 13.01 7.60 13.84
C ASP A 145 13.49 8.83 13.08
N VAL A 146 14.06 8.64 11.87
CA VAL A 146 14.46 9.78 11.01
C VAL A 146 13.27 10.63 10.60
N LEU A 147 12.11 10.03 10.31
CA LEU A 147 10.90 10.78 9.94
C LEU A 147 10.35 11.59 11.12
N ASP A 148 10.36 11.01 12.33
CA ASP A 148 9.92 11.67 13.56
C ASP A 148 10.82 12.86 13.93
N ASP A 149 12.15 12.70 13.83
CA ASP A 149 13.12 13.79 13.96
C ASP A 149 12.81 14.98 13.02
N LEU A 150 12.36 14.65 11.80
CA LEU A 150 12.00 15.64 10.78
C LEU A 150 10.62 16.27 11.03
N GLY A 151 9.88 15.82 12.04
CA GLY A 151 8.55 16.31 12.43
C GLY A 151 7.40 15.71 11.63
N LEU A 152 7.60 14.53 11.05
CA LEU A 152 6.60 13.75 10.33
C LEU A 152 6.15 12.57 11.19
N VAL A 153 4.87 12.19 11.11
CA VAL A 153 4.35 11.05 11.88
C VAL A 153 4.30 9.81 10.98
N PRO A 154 5.16 8.81 11.19
CA PRO A 154 5.18 7.60 10.38
C PRO A 154 4.15 6.57 10.85
N TYR A 155 3.55 5.90 9.88
CA TYR A 155 2.56 4.83 10.05
C TYR A 155 3.10 3.52 9.48
N LEU A 156 2.73 2.41 10.11
CA LEU A 156 3.29 1.10 9.80
C LEU A 156 2.24 0.13 9.25
N GLN A 157 2.63 -0.64 8.26
CA GLN A 157 1.81 -1.73 7.73
C GLN A 157 2.69 -2.93 7.35
N THR A 158 2.22 -4.14 7.62
CA THR A 158 2.79 -5.34 6.97
C THR A 158 2.37 -5.41 5.52
N THR A 159 3.25 -5.85 4.64
CA THR A 159 2.90 -5.95 3.21
C THR A 159 1.96 -7.12 2.91
N GLY A 160 1.82 -8.12 3.79
CA GLY A 160 1.20 -9.40 3.46
C GLY A 160 2.12 -10.30 2.59
N SER A 161 3.38 -9.90 2.41
CA SER A 161 4.38 -10.62 1.63
C SER A 161 5.63 -10.87 2.49
N ARG A 162 6.72 -10.13 2.28
CA ARG A 162 7.98 -10.32 3.01
C ARG A 162 8.43 -9.09 3.78
N GLY A 163 7.94 -7.92 3.37
CA GLY A 163 8.40 -6.62 3.84
C GLY A 163 7.39 -5.86 4.70
N LEU A 164 7.80 -4.65 5.07
CA LEU A 164 7.01 -3.64 5.77
C LEU A 164 6.87 -2.39 4.90
N HIS A 165 5.76 -1.68 5.03
CA HIS A 165 5.62 -0.32 4.53
C HIS A 165 5.67 0.66 5.70
N VAL A 166 6.48 1.71 5.56
CA VAL A 166 6.41 2.90 6.40
C VAL A 166 5.78 4.02 5.58
N VAL A 167 4.68 4.59 6.06
CA VAL A 167 3.85 5.55 5.32
C VAL A 167 3.71 6.84 6.11
N VAL A 168 3.83 7.99 5.44
CA VAL A 168 3.62 9.31 6.05
C VAL A 168 2.49 10.03 5.31
N PRO A 169 1.47 10.54 6.02
CA PRO A 169 0.45 11.40 5.43
C PRO A 169 1.02 12.78 5.11
N LEU A 170 0.74 13.29 3.90
CA LEU A 170 1.16 14.60 3.43
C LEU A 170 -0.06 15.49 3.14
N ARG A 171 0.14 16.82 3.15
CA ARG A 171 -0.91 17.78 2.78
C ARG A 171 -1.23 17.80 1.27
N GLY A 172 -0.44 17.13 0.44
CA GLY A 172 -0.65 17.09 -1.01
C GLY A 172 -0.39 18.44 -1.68
N ASN A 173 0.70 19.12 -1.29
CA ASN A 173 1.12 20.41 -1.84
C ASN A 173 2.52 20.41 -2.47
N ALA A 174 3.14 19.23 -2.57
CA ALA A 174 4.39 19.00 -3.27
C ALA A 174 4.14 18.00 -4.41
N ASP A 175 4.86 18.15 -5.52
CA ASP A 175 4.82 17.21 -6.64
C ASP A 175 5.54 15.89 -6.31
N PHE A 176 5.35 14.88 -7.17
CA PHE A 176 5.97 13.58 -6.98
C PHE A 176 7.51 13.62 -6.98
N ASP A 177 8.14 14.46 -7.81
CA ASP A 177 9.60 14.53 -7.87
C ASP A 177 10.18 15.07 -6.55
N THR A 178 9.56 16.10 -5.98
CA THR A 178 9.89 16.61 -4.66
C THR A 178 9.72 15.55 -3.58
N VAL A 179 8.58 14.84 -3.57
CA VAL A 179 8.31 13.81 -2.56
C VAL A 179 9.28 12.64 -2.69
N ARG A 180 9.59 12.23 -3.93
CA ARG A 180 10.52 11.14 -4.22
C ARG A 180 11.96 11.50 -3.86
N GLN A 181 12.41 12.73 -4.15
CA GLN A 181 13.74 13.16 -3.75
C GLN A 181 13.88 13.21 -2.23
N PHE A 182 12.88 13.75 -1.53
CA PHE A 182 12.85 13.72 -0.06
C PHE A 182 12.90 12.27 0.48
N ALA A 183 12.13 11.36 -0.12
CA ALA A 183 12.19 9.94 0.24
C ALA A 183 13.59 9.36 0.03
N ARG A 184 14.24 9.69 -1.10
CA ARG A 184 15.58 9.22 -1.43
C ARG A 184 16.61 9.70 -0.41
N ASP A 185 16.60 10.99 -0.08
CA ASP A 185 17.52 11.60 0.87
C ASP A 185 17.39 10.96 2.28
N VAL A 186 16.15 10.69 2.73
CA VAL A 186 15.90 9.96 3.98
C VAL A 186 16.42 8.53 3.91
N ALA A 187 16.15 7.83 2.80
CA ALA A 187 16.60 6.45 2.63
C ALA A 187 18.14 6.34 2.57
N ASP A 188 18.81 7.30 1.93
CA ASP A 188 20.27 7.38 1.87
C ASP A 188 20.87 7.57 3.28
N LEU A 189 20.29 8.45 4.11
CA LEU A 189 20.70 8.60 5.52
C LEU A 189 20.54 7.29 6.31
N VAL A 190 19.38 6.64 6.20
CA VAL A 190 19.09 5.40 6.93
C VAL A 190 19.97 4.25 6.45
N ALA A 191 20.31 4.21 5.17
CA ALA A 191 21.24 3.23 4.61
C ALA A 191 22.69 3.48 5.03
N ALA A 192 23.11 4.74 5.14
CA ALA A 192 24.46 5.11 5.57
C ALA A 192 24.73 4.80 7.05
N ASP A 193 23.69 4.78 7.89
CA ASP A 193 23.74 4.38 9.30
C ASP A 193 24.04 2.88 9.48
N ASP A 194 23.57 2.03 8.57
CA ASP A 194 23.84 0.57 8.58
C ASP A 194 24.04 0.01 7.15
N PRO A 195 25.16 0.34 6.49
CA PRO A 195 25.40 0.02 5.08
C PRO A 195 25.68 -1.47 4.84
N LYS A 196 25.89 -2.22 5.93
CA LYS A 196 26.05 -3.68 5.91
C LYS A 196 24.73 -4.39 5.74
N ASN A 197 23.63 -3.82 6.23
CA ASN A 197 22.31 -4.46 6.20
C ASN A 197 21.27 -3.72 5.34
N ARG A 198 21.49 -2.45 4.98
CA ARG A 198 20.51 -1.60 4.27
C ARG A 198 21.10 -1.05 2.98
N THR A 199 20.25 -0.83 1.98
CA THR A 199 20.67 -0.28 0.69
C THR A 199 19.52 0.42 -0.04
N VAL A 200 19.87 1.39 -0.88
CA VAL A 200 18.96 2.03 -1.86
C VAL A 200 19.16 1.48 -3.27
N GLU A 201 19.97 0.42 -3.44
CA GLU A 201 20.25 -0.18 -4.75
C GLU A 201 19.03 -0.92 -5.31
N ALA A 202 18.44 -0.37 -6.36
CA ALA A 202 17.25 -0.94 -6.99
C ALA A 202 17.52 -2.31 -7.65
N ARG A 203 18.72 -2.54 -8.18
CA ARG A 203 19.06 -3.81 -8.85
C ARG A 203 19.33 -4.91 -7.82
N LYS A 204 18.52 -5.98 -7.85
CA LYS A 204 18.60 -7.10 -6.89
C LYS A 204 20.02 -7.68 -6.74
N ASN A 205 20.73 -7.88 -7.85
CA ASN A 205 22.10 -8.41 -7.83
C ASN A 205 23.15 -7.47 -7.19
N LYS A 206 22.84 -6.19 -7.01
CA LYS A 206 23.70 -5.22 -6.30
C LYS A 206 23.37 -5.07 -4.81
N ARG A 207 22.29 -5.70 -4.35
CA ARG A 207 21.85 -5.57 -2.95
C ARG A 207 22.70 -6.40 -2.00
N GLY A 208 23.23 -7.54 -2.45
CA GLY A 208 24.12 -8.39 -1.64
C GLY A 208 23.49 -8.83 -0.31
N GLY A 209 22.23 -9.30 -0.35
CA GLY A 209 21.50 -9.74 0.84
C GLY A 209 20.91 -8.62 1.72
N ARG A 210 21.24 -7.35 1.45
CA ARG A 210 20.73 -6.18 2.20
C ARG A 210 19.26 -5.93 1.95
N ILE A 211 18.63 -5.26 2.91
CA ILE A 211 17.26 -4.76 2.84
C ILE A 211 17.25 -3.57 1.89
N TYR A 212 16.38 -3.66 0.88
CA TYR A 212 16.17 -2.57 -0.03
C TYR A 212 15.18 -1.57 0.55
N LEU A 213 15.60 -0.32 0.70
CA LEU A 213 14.75 0.82 1.05
C LEU A 213 14.15 1.38 -0.24
N ASP A 214 13.05 0.77 -0.71
CA ASP A 214 12.42 1.13 -1.98
C ASP A 214 11.61 2.43 -1.85
N VAL A 215 12.11 3.47 -2.52
CA VAL A 215 11.48 4.80 -2.62
C VAL A 215 10.74 5.01 -3.94
N MET A 216 10.80 4.05 -4.87
CA MET A 216 10.18 4.16 -6.20
C MET A 216 8.67 4.20 -6.16
N ARG A 217 8.06 3.76 -5.04
CA ARG A 217 6.63 3.92 -4.77
C ARG A 217 6.16 5.37 -4.80
N ASN A 218 7.08 6.35 -4.73
CA ASN A 218 6.80 7.78 -4.72
C ASN A 218 7.03 8.45 -6.08
N ALA A 219 7.21 7.69 -7.17
CA ALA A 219 7.18 8.28 -8.51
C ALA A 219 5.74 8.43 -9.01
N TYR A 220 5.50 9.33 -9.98
CA TYR A 220 4.19 9.50 -10.61
C TYR A 220 3.65 8.17 -11.14
N ALA A 221 2.34 7.95 -10.98
CA ALA A 221 1.62 6.75 -11.38
C ALA A 221 2.09 5.41 -10.75
N GLN A 222 3.08 5.42 -9.86
CA GLN A 222 3.42 4.25 -9.08
C GLN A 222 2.35 3.97 -8.02
N THR A 223 2.35 2.75 -7.50
CA THR A 223 1.34 2.31 -6.53
C THR A 223 1.97 1.51 -5.41
N ALA A 224 1.35 1.58 -4.23
CA ALA A 224 1.64 0.73 -3.10
C ALA A 224 0.42 -0.17 -2.82
N VAL A 225 0.65 -1.38 -2.29
CA VAL A 225 -0.46 -2.23 -1.86
C VAL A 225 -1.31 -1.48 -0.83
N ALA A 226 -2.63 -1.50 -1.02
CA ALA A 226 -3.53 -0.78 -0.14
C ALA A 226 -3.61 -1.43 1.26
N PRO A 227 -3.85 -0.64 2.32
CA PRO A 227 -4.32 -1.15 3.61
C PRO A 227 -5.47 -2.13 3.42
N TYR A 228 -5.40 -3.28 4.09
CA TYR A 228 -6.38 -4.37 4.05
C TYR A 228 -6.55 -5.06 2.69
N SER A 229 -5.63 -4.85 1.74
CA SER A 229 -5.65 -5.61 0.50
C SER A 229 -5.15 -7.03 0.73
N ILE A 230 -5.85 -8.01 0.16
CA ILE A 230 -5.37 -9.39 0.04
C ILE A 230 -4.13 -9.40 -0.86
N ARG A 231 -3.19 -10.31 -0.60
CA ARG A 231 -2.10 -10.66 -1.49
C ARG A 231 -2.38 -12.00 -2.15
N ALA A 232 -2.14 -12.11 -3.44
CA ALA A 232 -2.21 -13.35 -4.21
C ALA A 232 -1.09 -14.34 -3.82
N ARG A 233 -1.16 -14.86 -2.61
CA ARG A 233 -0.24 -15.84 -2.00
C ARG A 233 -1.05 -16.87 -1.22
N ARG A 234 -0.48 -18.07 -1.04
CA ARG A 234 -1.11 -19.16 -0.28
C ARG A 234 -1.56 -18.64 1.10
N GLY A 235 -2.80 -18.98 1.48
CA GLY A 235 -3.41 -18.54 2.74
C GLY A 235 -4.03 -17.14 2.70
N ALA A 236 -4.03 -16.47 1.54
CA ALA A 236 -4.60 -15.13 1.35
C ALA A 236 -4.15 -14.12 2.45
N PRO A 237 -2.83 -13.92 2.62
CA PRO A 237 -2.34 -12.95 3.59
C PRO A 237 -2.73 -11.53 3.17
N VAL A 238 -2.85 -10.65 4.14
CA VAL A 238 -3.40 -9.30 4.01
C VAL A 238 -2.33 -8.29 4.39
N ALA A 239 -2.23 -7.23 3.58
CA ALA A 239 -1.41 -6.09 3.91
C ALA A 239 -2.09 -5.30 5.06
N THR A 240 -1.52 -5.34 6.27
CA THR A 240 -2.26 -5.00 7.51
C THR A 240 -1.65 -3.78 8.22
N PRO A 241 -2.41 -2.68 8.40
CA PRO A 241 -2.04 -1.59 9.31
C PRO A 241 -1.79 -2.07 10.74
N LEU A 242 -0.71 -1.60 11.34
CA LEU A 242 -0.28 -1.95 12.70
C LEU A 242 0.01 -0.70 13.53
N GLU A 243 -0.15 -0.83 14.84
CA GLU A 243 0.56 0.04 15.78
C GLU A 243 2.04 -0.36 15.87
N TRP A 244 2.91 0.62 16.15
CA TRP A 244 4.36 0.40 16.22
C TRP A 244 4.79 -0.62 17.29
N ASP A 245 4.03 -0.75 18.39
CA ASP A 245 4.34 -1.71 19.46
C ASP A 245 4.08 -3.17 19.06
N GLU A 246 3.19 -3.41 18.09
CA GLU A 246 2.92 -4.76 17.59
C GLU A 246 4.14 -5.37 16.91
N LEU A 247 5.06 -4.53 16.44
CA LEU A 247 6.33 -4.96 15.87
C LEU A 247 7.21 -5.69 16.90
N ASN A 248 6.95 -5.54 18.19
CA ASN A 248 7.63 -6.24 19.27
C ASN A 248 7.04 -7.64 19.54
N THR A 249 5.89 -7.98 18.95
CA THR A 249 5.27 -9.30 19.13
C THR A 249 6.19 -10.41 18.61
N ARG A 250 6.49 -11.37 19.48
CA ARG A 250 7.32 -12.54 19.14
C ARG A 250 6.66 -13.34 18.01
N GLY A 251 7.45 -13.67 16.99
CA GLY A 251 6.99 -14.47 15.86
C GLY A 251 6.10 -13.73 14.86
N LEU A 252 5.95 -12.41 14.97
CA LEU A 252 5.33 -11.62 13.91
C LEU A 252 6.11 -11.79 12.60
N ARG A 253 5.38 -11.90 11.49
CA ARG A 253 5.89 -11.94 10.12
C ARG A 253 5.09 -10.99 9.23
N ALA A 254 5.65 -10.61 8.09
CA ALA A 254 4.99 -9.73 7.11
C ALA A 254 3.67 -10.29 6.55
N ASP A 255 3.48 -11.61 6.58
CA ASP A 255 2.32 -12.33 6.08
C ASP A 255 1.43 -12.92 7.19
N ARG A 256 1.62 -12.47 8.44
CA ARG A 256 0.96 -13.09 9.61
C ARG A 256 -0.56 -13.07 9.53
N PHE A 257 -1.13 -12.00 9.02
CA PHE A 257 -2.57 -11.79 9.04
C PHE A 257 -3.20 -12.20 7.71
N THR A 258 -4.30 -12.93 7.77
CA THR A 258 -5.03 -13.44 6.61
C THR A 258 -6.46 -12.92 6.57
N ILE A 259 -7.17 -13.19 5.47
CA ILE A 259 -8.61 -12.87 5.35
C ILE A 259 -9.46 -13.45 6.50
N ARG A 260 -9.00 -14.52 7.16
CA ARG A 260 -9.71 -15.17 8.28
C ARG A 260 -9.46 -14.49 9.63
N ASP A 261 -8.36 -13.75 9.76
CA ASP A 261 -7.94 -13.10 11.01
C ASP A 261 -8.48 -11.67 11.12
N LEU A 262 -8.45 -10.92 10.01
CA LEU A 262 -8.68 -9.47 9.99
C LEU A 262 -10.07 -9.05 10.47
N PRO A 263 -11.17 -9.70 10.03
CA PRO A 263 -12.50 -9.43 10.56
C PRO A 263 -12.58 -9.41 12.09
N LYS A 264 -12.07 -10.48 12.72
CA LYS A 264 -12.07 -10.63 14.18
C LYS A 264 -11.22 -9.56 14.85
N ARG A 265 -10.07 -9.24 14.25
CA ARG A 265 -9.20 -8.15 14.72
C ARG A 265 -9.91 -6.80 14.70
N LEU A 266 -10.61 -6.47 13.61
CA LEU A 266 -11.31 -5.19 13.46
C LEU A 266 -12.58 -5.09 14.32
N ALA A 267 -13.20 -6.21 14.68
CA ALA A 267 -14.29 -6.24 15.64
C ALA A 267 -13.83 -5.88 17.07
N GLY A 268 -12.62 -6.31 17.46
CA GLY A 268 -12.07 -6.08 18.80
C GLY A 268 -11.14 -4.86 18.92
N ARG A 269 -10.73 -4.26 17.80
CA ARG A 269 -9.74 -3.17 17.78
C ARG A 269 -10.04 -2.17 16.67
N ARG A 270 -9.92 -0.89 16.99
CA ARG A 270 -9.96 0.19 16.01
C ARG A 270 -8.80 0.07 15.01
N ASP A 271 -9.04 0.50 13.77
CA ASP A 271 -8.00 0.65 12.75
C ASP A 271 -6.85 1.57 13.25
N PRO A 272 -5.59 1.08 13.31
CA PRO A 272 -4.42 1.87 13.70
C PRO A 272 -4.20 3.13 12.86
N TRP A 273 -4.68 3.15 11.62
CA TRP A 273 -4.51 4.26 10.68
C TRP A 273 -5.73 5.19 10.62
N ALA A 274 -6.76 4.97 11.44
CA ALA A 274 -8.01 5.73 11.34
C ALA A 274 -7.84 7.26 11.45
N ASP A 275 -6.85 7.72 12.23
CA ASP A 275 -6.53 9.15 12.38
C ASP A 275 -5.33 9.62 11.54
N MET A 276 -4.79 8.78 10.65
CA MET A 276 -3.60 9.10 9.85
C MET A 276 -3.71 10.47 9.15
N HIS A 277 -4.85 10.78 8.57
CA HIS A 277 -5.08 12.05 7.88
C HIS A 277 -4.90 13.30 8.78
N ARG A 278 -5.13 13.20 10.10
CA ARG A 278 -4.98 14.31 11.05
C ARG A 278 -3.52 14.73 11.18
N HIS A 279 -2.59 13.79 11.00
CA HIS A 279 -1.16 14.03 11.08
C HIS A 279 -0.52 14.48 9.76
N ALA A 280 -1.32 14.74 8.72
CA ALA A 280 -0.80 15.23 7.46
C ALA A 280 0.02 16.52 7.66
N ARG A 281 1.26 16.53 7.14
CA ARG A 281 2.14 17.71 7.16
C ARG A 281 2.56 18.10 5.74
N SER A 282 2.96 19.35 5.56
CA SER A 282 3.67 19.77 4.35
C SER A 282 5.15 19.43 4.48
N LEU A 283 5.80 19.12 3.36
CA LEU A 283 7.24 18.81 3.32
C LEU A 283 8.15 20.04 3.42
N THR A 284 7.64 21.27 3.42
CA THR A 284 8.49 22.49 3.46
C THR A 284 9.47 22.50 4.64
N ARG A 285 8.99 22.35 5.88
CA ARG A 285 9.86 22.33 7.08
C ARG A 285 10.70 21.05 7.18
N PRO A 286 10.14 19.84 6.98
CA PRO A 286 10.93 18.60 6.94
C PRO A 286 12.11 18.65 5.97
N ARG A 287 11.90 19.17 4.75
CA ARG A 287 12.98 19.34 3.75
C ARG A 287 14.09 20.25 4.26
N GLN A 288 13.75 21.42 4.82
CA GLN A 288 14.75 22.34 5.38
C GLN A 288 15.55 21.70 6.51
N ARG A 289 14.91 20.92 7.38
CA ARG A 289 15.59 20.17 8.46
C ARG A 289 16.52 19.11 7.89
N LEU A 290 16.07 18.39 6.86
CA LEU A 290 16.85 17.35 6.20
C LEU A 290 18.08 17.93 5.49
N SER A 291 17.94 19.01 4.74
CA SER A 291 19.07 19.70 4.09
C SER A 291 20.12 20.17 5.09
N LYS A 292 19.68 20.76 6.23
CA LYS A 292 20.60 21.11 7.33
C LYS A 292 21.37 19.90 7.87
N ARG A 293 20.69 18.76 8.04
CA ARG A 293 21.31 17.50 8.50
C ARG A 293 22.30 16.94 7.47
N LEU A 294 22.05 17.15 6.18
CA LEU A 294 22.92 16.73 5.08
C LEU A 294 24.06 17.71 4.78
N GLY A 295 24.08 18.89 5.41
CA GLY A 295 25.04 19.94 5.07
C GLY A 295 24.82 20.56 3.69
N THR A 296 23.62 20.41 3.12
CA THR A 296 23.24 20.98 1.81
C THR A 296 22.39 22.24 2.00
N HIS A 297 22.53 23.23 1.12
CA HIS A 297 21.64 24.39 1.09
C HIS A 297 20.30 23.98 0.45
N ALA A 298 19.20 24.20 1.16
CA ALA A 298 17.83 23.78 0.80
C ALA A 298 17.22 24.60 -0.34
#